data_AF-A0A969EXS1-F1
#
_entry.id   AF-A0A969EXS1-F1
#
_cell.length_a   1.000
_cell.length_b   1.000
_cell.length_c   1.000
_cell.angle_alpha   90.00
_cell.angle_beta   90.00
_cell.angle_gamma   90.00
#
_symmetry.space_group_name_H-M   'P 1'
#
loop_
_entity.id
_entity.type
_entity.pdbx_description
1 polymer ?
#
loop_
_entity_poly.entity_id
_entity_poly.type
_entity_poly.pdbx_seq_one_letter_code
_entity_poly.pdbx_strand_id
1 'polypeptide(L)'
;MTTLRIAIVGDIHNQWDVQDHATLQAMGVDLVLFVGDFGNEAVEVVRQISQLDLPKAAIMGNHDAWYSATSWGKQRCPYDRTTEDWVQQQLDLLGDCHVGYRFKDFPDLGVSVIGSRPFSWGGTNWKYSKFYKERFGIHSFQESTKRIVQSMQAAASASLLVIGHNGPQGLGDQPNDPVGKDWSDDPGGDYGDPDLTAAIAQAPRLGKQIPLVT
;
A
#
# COMPACT_ATOMS: atom_id res chain seq x y z
N MET A 1 -16.13 -18.54 16.95
CA MET A 1 -15.28 -17.54 16.27
C MET A 1 -15.73 -17.50 14.83
N THR A 2 -16.13 -16.34 14.32
CA THR A 2 -16.38 -16.16 12.89
C THR A 2 -15.03 -16.15 12.18
N THR A 3 -14.91 -16.95 11.12
CA THR A 3 -13.71 -16.97 10.28
C THR A 3 -13.83 -15.83 9.28
N LEU A 4 -12.82 -14.96 9.21
CA LEU A 4 -12.72 -13.91 8.21
C LEU A 4 -11.85 -14.39 7.03
N ARG A 5 -12.40 -14.42 5.82
CA ARG A 5 -11.69 -14.78 4.59
C ARG A 5 -11.23 -13.52 3.88
N ILE A 6 -9.92 -13.28 3.88
CA ILE A 6 -9.29 -12.12 3.26
C ILE A 6 -8.58 -12.56 1.98
N ALA A 7 -8.78 -11.83 0.88
CA ALA A 7 -7.92 -11.92 -0.30
C ALA A 7 -6.91 -10.76 -0.30
N ILE A 8 -5.65 -11.05 -0.58
CA ILE A 8 -4.58 -10.06 -0.70
C ILE A 8 -4.13 -10.08 -2.16
N VAL A 9 -4.15 -8.93 -2.82
CA VAL A 9 -3.88 -8.79 -4.25
C VAL A 9 -2.88 -7.66 -4.47
N GLY A 10 -1.75 -7.95 -5.09
CA GLY A 10 -0.67 -7.00 -5.40
C GLY A 10 -0.01 -7.36 -6.72
N ASP A 11 0.93 -6.52 -7.17
CA ASP A 11 1.74 -6.75 -8.37
C ASP A 11 0.89 -7.06 -9.62
N ILE A 12 -0.26 -6.39 -9.70
CA ILE A 12 -1.28 -6.60 -10.72
C ILE A 12 -0.74 -6.27 -12.12
N HIS A 13 0.05 -5.21 -12.26
CA HIS A 13 0.70 -4.81 -13.52
C HIS A 13 -0.19 -4.89 -14.78
N ASN A 14 -1.36 -4.26 -14.73
CA ASN A 14 -2.39 -4.25 -15.77
C ASN A 14 -3.04 -5.61 -16.08
N GLN A 15 -2.86 -6.61 -15.22
CA GLN A 15 -3.51 -7.92 -15.30
C GLN A 15 -4.69 -7.98 -14.31
N TRP A 16 -5.66 -7.10 -14.51
CA TRP A 16 -6.91 -7.10 -13.72
C TRP A 16 -8.09 -6.87 -14.65
N ASP A 17 -9.13 -7.68 -14.49
CA ASP A 17 -10.35 -7.53 -15.25
C ASP A 17 -11.60 -7.98 -14.46
N VAL A 18 -12.74 -8.08 -15.16
CA VAL A 18 -14.03 -8.46 -14.57
C VAL A 18 -14.09 -9.92 -14.10
N GLN A 19 -13.25 -10.81 -14.65
CA GLN A 19 -13.19 -12.21 -14.25
C GLN A 19 -12.58 -12.34 -12.85
N ASP A 20 -11.65 -11.46 -12.47
CA ASP A 20 -11.09 -11.42 -11.12
C ASP A 20 -12.16 -11.08 -10.08
N HIS A 21 -13.10 -10.19 -10.42
CA HIS A 21 -14.21 -9.82 -9.53
C HIS A 21 -15.11 -11.02 -9.28
N ALA A 22 -15.51 -11.73 -10.35
CA ALA A 22 -16.34 -12.92 -10.26
C ALA A 22 -15.64 -14.03 -9.47
N THR A 23 -14.32 -14.18 -9.64
CA THR A 23 -13.51 -15.16 -8.90
C THR A 23 -13.50 -14.86 -7.41
N LEU A 24 -13.26 -13.62 -7.01
CA LEU A 24 -13.27 -13.22 -5.60
C LEU A 24 -14.64 -13.43 -4.93
N GLN A 25 -15.72 -13.11 -5.65
CA GLN A 25 -17.09 -13.36 -5.16
C GLN A 25 -17.37 -14.85 -5.02
N ALA A 26 -16.99 -15.67 -6.01
CA ALA A 26 -17.17 -17.12 -5.97
C ALA A 26 -16.37 -17.80 -4.84
N MET A 27 -15.22 -17.22 -4.46
CA MET A 27 -14.41 -17.68 -3.32
C MET A 27 -15.03 -17.33 -1.96
N GLY A 28 -16.09 -16.51 -1.92
CA GLY A 28 -16.73 -16.06 -0.68
C GLY A 28 -15.77 -15.24 0.18
N VAL A 29 -15.03 -14.31 -0.44
CA VAL A 29 -14.11 -13.40 0.25
C VAL A 29 -14.92 -12.32 0.97
N ASP A 30 -14.58 -12.07 2.23
CA ASP A 30 -15.23 -11.05 3.06
C ASP A 30 -14.58 -9.66 2.92
N LEU A 31 -13.27 -9.63 2.62
CA LEU A 31 -12.47 -8.40 2.50
C LEU A 31 -11.33 -8.60 1.49
N VAL A 32 -11.14 -7.62 0.62
CA VAL A 32 -10.03 -7.59 -0.35
C VAL A 32 -9.03 -6.49 0.03
N LEU A 33 -7.76 -6.87 0.18
CA LEU A 33 -6.65 -5.97 0.46
C LEU A 33 -5.79 -5.83 -0.80
N PHE A 34 -5.86 -4.66 -1.43
CA PHE A 34 -5.02 -4.34 -2.57
C PHE A 34 -3.71 -3.73 -2.08
N VAL A 35 -2.59 -4.38 -2.35
CA VAL A 35 -1.25 -4.00 -1.85
C VAL A 35 -0.39 -3.31 -2.91
N GLY A 36 -0.99 -2.77 -3.97
CA GLY A 36 -0.33 -1.88 -4.91
C GLY A 36 0.29 -2.56 -6.13
N ASP A 37 1.03 -1.77 -6.89
CA ASP A 37 1.60 -2.13 -8.19
C ASP A 37 0.52 -2.56 -9.19
N PHE A 38 -0.52 -1.74 -9.28
CA PHE A 38 -1.60 -1.84 -10.26
C PHE A 38 -1.08 -1.70 -11.69
N GLY A 39 -0.04 -0.88 -11.86
CA GLY A 39 0.72 -0.71 -13.07
C GLY A 39 1.49 0.60 -13.03
N ASN A 40 2.12 1.00 -14.13
CA ASN A 40 2.75 2.32 -14.21
C ASN A 40 1.69 3.41 -14.31
N GLU A 41 1.17 3.86 -13.17
CA GLU A 41 0.07 4.83 -13.05
C GLU A 41 -1.19 4.40 -13.83
N ALA A 42 -1.63 3.15 -13.62
CA ALA A 42 -2.67 2.50 -14.41
C ALA A 42 -4.10 2.91 -14.02
N VAL A 43 -4.53 4.11 -14.46
CA VAL A 43 -5.85 4.69 -14.14
C VAL A 43 -7.01 3.73 -14.39
N GLU A 44 -7.03 3.01 -15.52
CA GLU A 44 -8.17 2.13 -15.85
C GLU A 44 -8.23 0.84 -15.03
N VAL A 45 -7.07 0.31 -14.61
CA VAL A 45 -7.02 -0.80 -13.65
C VAL A 45 -7.63 -0.35 -12.33
N VAL A 46 -7.23 0.83 -11.85
CA VAL A 46 -7.77 1.40 -10.60
C VAL A 46 -9.26 1.69 -10.72
N ARG A 47 -9.75 2.11 -11.90
CA ARG A 47 -11.18 2.27 -12.15
C ARG A 47 -11.91 0.94 -12.01
N GLN A 48 -11.40 -0.15 -12.57
CA GLN A 48 -11.99 -1.48 -12.41
C GLN A 48 -11.94 -1.95 -10.95
N ILE A 49 -10.83 -1.76 -10.24
CA ILE A 49 -10.73 -2.06 -8.80
C ILE A 49 -11.79 -1.29 -8.00
N SER A 50 -12.01 0.00 -8.31
CA SER A 50 -13.01 0.83 -7.63
C SER A 50 -14.43 0.27 -7.78
N GLN A 51 -14.73 -0.41 -8.89
CA GLN A 51 -16.04 -0.98 -9.21
C GLN A 51 -16.32 -2.34 -8.56
N LEU A 52 -15.32 -3.01 -7.97
CA LEU A 52 -15.51 -4.31 -7.30
C LEU A 52 -16.56 -4.23 -6.18
N ASP A 53 -17.61 -5.06 -6.24
CA ASP A 53 -18.67 -5.07 -5.22
C ASP A 53 -18.32 -6.00 -4.04
N LEU A 54 -17.19 -5.71 -3.38
CA LEU A 54 -16.74 -6.35 -2.15
C LEU A 54 -16.11 -5.29 -1.23
N PRO A 55 -16.18 -5.47 0.10
CA PRO A 55 -15.41 -4.65 1.04
C PRO A 55 -13.93 -4.66 0.66
N LYS A 56 -13.33 -3.48 0.56
CA LYS A 56 -11.95 -3.35 0.09
C LYS A 56 -11.20 -2.20 0.74
N ALA A 57 -9.89 -2.38 0.86
CA ALA A 57 -8.93 -1.34 1.17
C ALA A 57 -7.73 -1.49 0.24
N ALA A 58 -7.11 -0.37 -0.13
CA ALA A 58 -6.05 -0.32 -1.12
C ALA A 58 -4.91 0.59 -0.67
N ILE A 59 -3.67 0.14 -0.86
CA ILE A 59 -2.48 0.98 -0.80
C ILE A 59 -1.79 0.96 -2.15
N MET A 60 -1.13 2.06 -2.49
CA MET A 60 -0.42 2.21 -3.77
C MET A 60 1.01 1.67 -3.64
N GLY A 61 1.46 0.96 -4.65
CA GLY A 61 2.83 0.48 -4.80
C GLY A 61 3.72 1.46 -5.54
N ASN A 62 5.00 1.12 -5.70
CA ASN A 62 5.95 2.02 -6.33
C ASN A 62 5.66 2.28 -7.81
N HIS A 63 5.12 1.30 -8.53
CA HIS A 63 4.76 1.46 -9.93
C HIS A 63 3.57 2.42 -10.12
N ASP A 64 2.68 2.54 -9.12
CA ASP A 64 1.49 3.38 -9.19
C ASP A 64 1.79 4.90 -9.20
N ALA A 65 3.06 5.29 -9.06
CA ALA A 65 3.58 6.63 -9.28
C ALA A 65 4.87 6.65 -10.11
N TRP A 66 5.11 5.65 -10.96
CA TRP A 66 6.36 5.49 -11.69
C TRP A 66 6.74 6.73 -12.53
N TYR A 67 5.80 7.29 -13.29
CA TYR A 67 6.04 8.46 -14.16
C TYR A 67 6.14 9.78 -13.38
N SER A 68 5.61 9.83 -12.15
CA SER A 68 5.50 11.03 -11.33
C SER A 68 6.57 11.13 -10.26
N ALA A 69 6.97 10.02 -9.65
CA ALA A 69 7.94 9.98 -8.57
C ALA A 69 9.38 9.86 -9.10
N THR A 70 9.61 9.03 -10.12
CA THR A 70 10.96 8.67 -10.56
C THR A 70 11.49 9.59 -11.66
N SER A 71 12.82 9.86 -11.68
CA SER A 71 13.41 10.71 -12.72
C SER A 71 13.41 10.06 -14.10
N TRP A 72 13.61 8.74 -14.17
CA TRP A 72 13.59 8.00 -15.44
C TRP A 72 12.17 7.74 -15.94
N GLY A 73 11.20 7.52 -15.04
CA GLY A 73 9.80 7.38 -15.39
C GLY A 73 9.27 8.66 -16.03
N LYS A 74 9.63 9.83 -15.49
CA LYS A 74 9.26 11.13 -16.10
C LYS A 74 9.68 11.25 -17.57
N GLN A 75 10.81 10.67 -17.96
CA GLN A 75 11.29 10.69 -19.35
C GLN A 75 10.51 9.73 -20.28
N ARG A 76 9.80 8.77 -19.70
CA ARG A 76 8.98 7.76 -20.40
C ARG A 76 7.48 7.98 -20.18
N CYS A 77 7.10 9.16 -19.67
CA CYS A 77 5.72 9.49 -19.35
C CYS A 77 4.89 9.52 -20.64
N PRO A 78 3.81 8.71 -20.75
CA PRO A 78 3.01 8.63 -21.96
C PRO A 78 1.96 9.74 -22.08
N TYR A 79 1.84 10.60 -21.06
CA TYR A 79 0.83 11.66 -20.97
C TYR A 79 1.46 13.01 -20.63
N ASP A 80 0.70 14.09 -20.86
CA ASP A 80 1.13 15.45 -20.55
C ASP A 80 0.85 15.80 -19.08
N ARG A 81 1.90 15.79 -18.26
CA ARG A 81 1.85 16.07 -16.82
C ARG A 81 1.47 17.52 -16.46
N THR A 82 1.33 18.41 -17.45
CA THR A 82 0.84 19.77 -17.22
C THR A 82 -0.69 19.86 -17.32
N THR A 83 -1.33 18.86 -17.93
CA THR A 83 -2.78 18.80 -18.14
C THR A 83 -3.42 17.62 -17.42
N GLU A 84 -2.66 16.57 -17.14
CA GLU A 84 -3.13 15.35 -16.48
C GLU A 84 -2.28 15.00 -15.25
N ASP A 85 -2.93 14.43 -14.22
CA ASP A 85 -2.27 13.86 -13.05
C ASP A 85 -2.83 12.45 -12.78
N TRP A 86 -2.21 11.43 -13.37
CA TRP A 86 -2.70 10.05 -13.25
C TRP A 86 -2.56 9.49 -11.83
N VAL A 87 -1.60 9.97 -11.03
CA VAL A 87 -1.52 9.60 -9.60
C VAL A 87 -2.73 10.15 -8.85
N GLN A 88 -3.10 11.41 -9.06
CA GLN A 88 -4.28 11.98 -8.41
C GLN A 88 -5.57 11.30 -8.89
N GLN A 89 -5.70 11.03 -10.19
CA GLN A 89 -6.86 10.31 -10.72
C GLN A 89 -7.05 8.93 -10.08
N GLN A 90 -5.97 8.17 -9.89
CA GLN A 90 -6.04 6.88 -9.19
C GLN A 90 -6.46 7.04 -7.72
N LEU A 91 -5.91 8.05 -7.02
CA LEU A 91 -6.30 8.34 -5.63
C LEU A 91 -7.77 8.74 -5.53
N ASP A 92 -8.27 9.55 -6.46
CA ASP A 92 -9.66 10.00 -6.52
C ASP A 92 -10.61 8.83 -6.82
N LEU A 93 -10.22 7.92 -7.72
CA LEU A 93 -10.96 6.70 -8.05
C LEU A 93 -11.08 5.75 -6.86
N LEU A 94 -9.99 5.56 -6.10
CA LEU A 94 -10.02 4.75 -4.88
C LEU A 94 -10.79 5.44 -3.76
N GLY A 95 -10.77 6.77 -3.71
CA GLY A 95 -11.45 7.57 -2.70
C GLY A 95 -11.12 7.12 -1.28
N ASP A 96 -12.15 6.74 -0.54
CA ASP A 96 -12.04 6.28 0.85
C ASP A 96 -11.47 4.85 0.99
N CYS A 97 -11.29 4.11 -0.11
CA CYS A 97 -10.64 2.81 -0.10
C CYS A 97 -9.11 2.95 -0.06
N HIS A 98 -8.55 4.09 -0.47
CA HIS A 98 -7.12 4.32 -0.32
C HIS A 98 -6.72 4.58 1.14
N VAL A 99 -5.90 3.69 1.70
CA VAL A 99 -5.50 3.75 3.11
C VAL A 99 -4.05 4.21 3.31
N GLY A 100 -3.29 4.54 2.27
CA GLY A 100 -1.93 5.06 2.43
C GLY A 100 -1.89 6.28 3.36
N TYR A 101 -1.14 6.20 4.46
CA TYR A 101 -1.14 7.20 5.53
C TYR A 101 -2.51 7.51 6.15
N ARG A 102 -3.45 6.56 6.05
CA ARG A 102 -4.84 6.63 6.48
C ARG A 102 -5.27 5.26 7.01
N PHE A 103 -6.56 5.12 7.30
CA PHE A 103 -7.18 3.86 7.68
C PHE A 103 -8.61 3.78 7.15
N LYS A 104 -9.16 2.56 7.15
CA LYS A 104 -10.57 2.29 6.89
C LYS A 104 -11.08 1.28 7.91
N ASP A 105 -12.18 1.61 8.58
CA ASP A 105 -12.81 0.71 9.54
C ASP A 105 -13.80 -0.23 8.84
N PHE A 106 -13.83 -1.49 9.26
CA PHE A 106 -14.81 -2.49 8.86
C PHE A 106 -15.51 -3.06 10.11
N PRO A 107 -16.46 -2.32 10.71
CA PRO A 107 -17.10 -2.69 11.97
C PRO A 107 -17.74 -4.08 11.93
N ASP A 108 -18.40 -4.42 10.82
CA ASP A 108 -19.06 -5.71 10.61
C ASP A 108 -18.08 -6.89 10.57
N LEU A 109 -16.81 -6.61 10.24
CA LEU A 109 -15.72 -7.59 10.21
C LEU A 109 -14.87 -7.54 11.50
N GLY A 110 -15.15 -6.60 12.41
CA GLY A 110 -14.39 -6.42 13.65
C GLY A 110 -12.94 -5.99 13.47
N VAL A 111 -12.57 -5.44 12.31
CA VAL A 111 -11.18 -5.04 11.99
C VAL A 111 -11.11 -3.63 11.44
N SER A 112 -9.94 -3.01 11.54
CA SER A 112 -9.60 -1.78 10.84
C SER A 112 -8.37 -2.03 9.98
N VAL A 113 -8.38 -1.55 8.73
CA VAL A 113 -7.23 -1.63 7.83
C VAL A 113 -6.43 -0.33 7.92
N ILE A 114 -5.15 -0.42 8.22
CA ILE A 114 -4.22 0.69 8.31
C ILE A 114 -3.27 0.62 7.12
N GLY A 115 -3.13 1.70 6.35
CA GLY A 115 -2.08 1.76 5.34
C GLY A 115 -0.78 2.32 5.89
N SER A 116 0.32 1.73 5.45
CA SER A 116 1.68 2.21 5.69
C SER A 116 2.01 3.40 4.76
N ARG A 117 3.29 3.55 4.40
CA ARG A 117 3.75 4.53 3.42
C ARG A 117 3.37 4.08 1.99
N PRO A 118 2.46 4.79 1.29
CA PRO A 118 2.14 4.46 -0.09
C PRO A 118 3.29 4.83 -1.03
N PHE A 119 3.38 4.15 -2.18
CA PHE A 119 4.42 4.36 -3.20
C PHE A 119 5.85 4.06 -2.72
N SER A 120 5.99 3.21 -1.69
CA SER A 120 7.29 2.85 -1.14
C SER A 120 8.10 2.00 -2.12
N TRP A 121 9.38 2.34 -2.27
CA TRP A 121 10.38 1.54 -2.99
C TRP A 121 11.25 0.72 -2.05
N GLY A 122 10.89 0.70 -0.76
CA GLY A 122 11.66 0.06 0.27
C GLY A 122 13.03 0.66 0.55
N GLY A 123 13.65 0.06 1.56
CA GLY A 123 15.01 0.31 1.99
C GLY A 123 15.17 1.49 2.94
N THR A 124 16.40 1.64 3.41
CA THR A 124 16.79 2.55 4.49
C THR A 124 17.00 4.00 4.07
N ASN A 125 16.93 4.28 2.77
CA ASN A 125 17.13 5.62 2.23
C ASN A 125 15.77 6.29 1.98
N TRP A 126 15.61 7.53 2.45
CA TRP A 126 14.41 8.33 2.17
C TRP A 126 14.41 8.82 0.72
N LYS A 127 13.87 8.00 -0.18
CA LYS A 127 13.79 8.29 -1.62
C LYS A 127 12.58 9.18 -1.93
N TYR A 128 12.65 9.89 -3.06
CA TYR A 128 11.55 10.70 -3.62
C TYR A 128 10.99 11.76 -2.65
N SER A 129 11.87 12.38 -1.85
CA SER A 129 11.50 13.40 -0.85
C SER A 129 10.58 14.50 -1.39
N LYS A 130 10.83 15.00 -2.62
CA LYS A 130 9.96 16.00 -3.27
C LYS A 130 8.53 15.48 -3.47
N PHE A 131 8.38 14.24 -3.95
CA PHE A 131 7.08 13.62 -4.18
C PHE A 131 6.28 13.46 -2.88
N TYR A 132 6.90 12.91 -1.83
CA TYR A 132 6.24 12.75 -0.52
C TYR A 132 5.88 14.08 0.14
N LYS A 133 6.76 15.09 0.02
CA LYS A 133 6.48 16.44 0.49
C LYS A 133 5.26 17.04 -0.22
N GLU A 134 5.22 16.98 -1.55
CA GLU A 134 4.16 17.61 -2.35
C GLU A 134 2.82 16.88 -2.18
N ARG A 135 2.81 15.55 -2.15
CA ARG A 135 1.58 14.73 -2.09
C ARG A 135 1.02 14.56 -0.68
N PHE A 136 1.90 14.40 0.31
CA PHE A 136 1.50 13.97 1.66
C PHE A 136 1.97 14.91 2.78
N GLY A 137 2.83 15.88 2.48
CA GLY A 137 3.47 16.74 3.47
C GLY A 137 4.40 15.97 4.41
N ILE A 138 5.00 14.86 3.93
CA ILE A 138 5.90 14.01 4.73
C ILE A 138 7.34 14.19 4.23
N HIS A 139 8.25 14.47 5.15
CA HIS A 139 9.63 14.84 4.86
C HIS A 139 10.66 13.78 5.26
N SER A 140 10.27 12.79 6.06
CA SER A 140 11.21 11.83 6.66
C SER A 140 10.52 10.54 7.10
N PHE A 141 11.32 9.52 7.39
CA PHE A 141 10.83 8.29 8.01
C PHE A 141 10.16 8.54 9.36
N GLN A 142 10.67 9.49 10.16
CA GLN A 142 10.09 9.80 11.46
C GLN A 142 8.68 10.39 11.34
N GLU A 143 8.47 11.28 10.37
CA GLU A 143 7.15 11.83 10.07
C GLU A 143 6.22 10.78 9.48
N SER A 144 6.75 9.91 8.62
CA SER A 144 6.03 8.76 8.06
C SER A 144 5.53 7.83 9.17
N THR A 145 6.41 7.38 10.07
CA THR A 145 6.06 6.60 11.26
C THR A 145 4.98 7.29 12.07
N LYS A 146 5.14 8.58 12.36
CA LYS A 146 4.15 9.36 13.14
C LYS A 146 2.78 9.32 12.47
N ARG A 147 2.71 9.45 11.15
CA ARG A 147 1.44 9.42 10.39
C ARG A 147 0.78 8.04 10.41
N ILE A 148 1.57 6.96 10.29
CA ILE A 148 1.04 5.59 10.39
C ILE A 148 0.51 5.34 11.81
N VAL A 149 1.26 5.72 12.84
CA VAL A 149 0.85 5.61 14.25
C VAL A 149 -0.42 6.40 14.55
N GLN A 150 -0.57 7.61 13.98
CA GLN A 150 -1.79 8.40 14.10
C GLN A 150 -3.00 7.66 13.50
N SER A 151 -2.82 6.97 12.37
CA SER A 151 -3.88 6.17 11.75
C SER A 151 -4.25 4.96 12.63
N MET A 152 -3.25 4.26 13.18
CA MET A 152 -3.48 3.18 14.15
C MET A 152 -4.25 3.65 15.39
N GLN A 153 -3.90 4.83 15.92
CA GLN A 153 -4.55 5.40 17.10
C GLN A 153 -6.01 5.80 16.82
N ALA A 154 -6.29 6.34 15.63
CA ALA A 154 -7.62 6.82 15.25
C ALA A 154 -8.58 5.69 14.83
N ALA A 155 -8.06 4.54 14.40
CA ALA A 155 -8.87 3.39 14.01
C ALA A 155 -9.77 2.88 15.12
N ALA A 156 -11.00 2.51 14.78
CA ALA A 156 -12.01 2.11 15.75
C ALA A 156 -11.72 0.73 16.37
N SER A 157 -11.30 -0.25 15.57
CA SER A 157 -11.06 -1.61 16.05
C SER A 157 -9.73 -1.73 16.81
N ALA A 158 -9.69 -2.60 17.82
CA ALA A 158 -8.43 -3.02 18.44
C ALA A 158 -7.62 -3.97 17.54
N SER A 159 -8.28 -4.69 16.63
CA SER A 159 -7.64 -5.60 15.67
C SER A 159 -7.34 -4.87 14.37
N LEU A 160 -6.06 -4.72 14.06
CA LEU A 160 -5.57 -3.93 12.94
C LEU A 160 -4.93 -4.83 11.86
N LEU A 161 -5.43 -4.74 10.64
CA LEU A 161 -4.75 -5.29 9.47
C LEU A 161 -3.86 -4.17 8.91
N VAL A 162 -2.55 -4.36 8.88
CA VAL A 162 -1.63 -3.34 8.35
C VAL A 162 -1.22 -3.73 6.94
N ILE A 163 -1.39 -2.82 5.99
CA ILE A 163 -1.02 -3.06 4.59
C ILE A 163 0.02 -2.05 4.11
N GLY A 164 1.02 -2.55 3.41
CA GLY A 164 2.04 -1.85 2.65
C GLY A 164 2.19 -2.51 1.28
N HIS A 165 2.80 -1.79 0.34
CA HIS A 165 3.34 -2.46 -0.84
C HIS A 165 4.69 -3.11 -0.54
N ASN A 166 5.37 -2.60 0.49
CA ASN A 166 6.63 -3.13 0.95
C ASN A 166 6.51 -3.51 2.44
N GLY A 167 7.08 -4.66 2.80
CA GLY A 167 7.04 -5.18 4.16
C GLY A 167 7.91 -4.38 5.15
N PRO A 168 7.80 -4.65 6.46
CA PRO A 168 8.63 -4.00 7.47
C PRO A 168 10.10 -4.40 7.33
N GLN A 169 11.00 -3.46 7.59
CA GLN A 169 12.42 -3.74 7.78
C GLN A 169 12.65 -4.78 8.89
N GLY A 170 13.63 -5.66 8.69
CA GLY A 170 14.06 -6.72 9.60
C GLY A 170 13.75 -8.13 9.08
N LEU A 171 13.11 -8.22 7.93
CA LEU A 171 12.72 -9.47 7.26
C LEU A 171 13.46 -9.66 5.93
N GLY A 172 14.61 -9.01 5.76
CA GLY A 172 15.46 -9.14 4.59
C GLY A 172 16.93 -9.31 4.98
N ASP A 173 17.60 -10.22 4.30
CA ASP A 173 19.05 -10.40 4.32
C ASP A 173 19.48 -11.08 3.01
N GLN A 174 18.80 -12.17 2.67
CA GLN A 174 18.98 -12.94 1.44
C GLN A 174 18.06 -12.43 0.31
N PRO A 175 18.41 -12.68 -0.96
CA PRO A 175 17.61 -12.26 -2.13
C PRO A 175 16.13 -12.66 -2.05
N ASN A 176 15.84 -13.88 -1.62
CA ASN A 176 14.49 -14.45 -1.61
C ASN A 176 13.75 -14.27 -0.27
N ASP A 177 14.30 -13.47 0.64
CA ASP A 177 13.61 -13.12 1.87
C ASP A 177 12.41 -12.21 1.57
N PRO A 178 11.40 -12.12 2.47
CA PRO A 178 10.18 -11.35 2.22
C PRO A 178 10.38 -9.90 1.77
N VAL A 179 11.44 -9.24 2.23
CA VAL A 179 11.85 -7.90 1.78
C VAL A 179 13.31 -7.88 1.32
N GLY A 180 13.78 -9.03 0.82
CA GLY A 180 15.05 -9.19 0.16
C GLY A 180 15.03 -8.57 -1.24
N LYS A 181 16.20 -8.16 -1.72
CA LYS A 181 16.37 -7.68 -3.09
C LYS A 181 16.89 -8.81 -3.97
N ASP A 182 16.04 -9.39 -4.80
CA ASP A 182 16.46 -10.45 -5.75
C ASP A 182 16.99 -9.93 -7.10
N TRP A 183 16.88 -8.61 -7.32
CA TRP A 183 17.31 -7.93 -8.53
C TRP A 183 18.62 -7.15 -8.30
N SER A 184 19.33 -6.79 -9.38
CA SER A 184 20.66 -6.13 -9.42
C SER A 184 21.88 -7.05 -9.41
N ASP A 185 23.04 -6.46 -9.74
CA ASP A 185 24.35 -7.15 -9.80
C ASP A 185 24.85 -7.62 -8.43
N ASP A 186 24.29 -7.10 -7.34
CA ASP A 186 24.59 -7.48 -5.96
C ASP A 186 23.26 -7.71 -5.20
N PRO A 187 22.63 -8.87 -5.40
CA PRO A 187 21.34 -9.19 -4.77
C PRO A 187 21.50 -9.46 -3.28
N GLY A 188 20.43 -9.26 -2.52
CA GLY A 188 20.41 -9.33 -1.06
C GLY A 188 20.36 -7.96 -0.39
N GLY A 189 20.27 -8.00 0.94
CA GLY A 189 20.05 -6.84 1.80
C GLY A 189 18.58 -6.57 2.09
N ASP A 190 18.35 -5.82 3.16
CA ASP A 190 17.03 -5.50 3.68
C ASP A 190 16.43 -4.27 2.99
N TYR A 191 15.41 -4.51 2.16
CA TYR A 191 14.64 -3.49 1.49
C TYR A 191 13.31 -3.22 2.17
N GLY A 192 13.08 -3.70 3.39
CA GLY A 192 11.88 -3.38 4.15
C GLY A 192 11.80 -1.90 4.57
N ASP A 193 10.60 -1.48 4.94
CA ASP A 193 10.27 -0.12 5.36
C ASP A 193 10.59 0.10 6.85
N PRO A 194 11.61 0.91 7.21
CA PRO A 194 11.98 1.15 8.60
C PRO A 194 10.91 1.94 9.37
N ASP A 195 10.18 2.80 8.68
CA ASP A 195 9.06 3.57 9.23
C ASP A 195 7.86 2.70 9.58
N LEU A 196 7.60 1.65 8.79
CA LEU A 196 6.59 0.64 9.08
C LEU A 196 6.99 -0.20 10.31
N THR A 197 8.24 -0.68 10.37
CA THR A 197 8.77 -1.39 11.55
C THR A 197 8.61 -0.57 12.81
N ALA A 198 9.00 0.71 12.77
CA ALA A 198 8.89 1.62 13.90
C ALA A 198 7.43 1.88 14.31
N ALA A 199 6.49 1.92 13.35
CA ALA A 199 5.07 2.11 13.63
C ALA A 199 4.43 0.87 14.27
N ILE A 200 4.68 -0.33 13.73
CA ILE A 200 4.20 -1.61 14.27
C ILE A 200 4.62 -1.76 15.74
N ALA A 201 5.86 -1.39 16.07
CA ALA A 201 6.36 -1.43 17.44
C ALA A 201 5.59 -0.55 18.44
N GLN A 202 4.80 0.43 17.97
CA GLN A 202 3.94 1.24 18.85
C GLN A 202 2.59 0.60 19.15
N ALA A 203 2.13 -0.36 18.35
CA ALA A 203 0.76 -0.90 18.45
C ALA A 203 0.39 -1.43 19.85
N PRO A 204 1.25 -2.19 20.57
CA PRO A 204 0.94 -2.64 21.93
C PRO A 204 0.67 -1.49 22.91
N ARG A 205 1.38 -0.37 22.77
CA ARG A 205 1.20 0.82 23.63
C ARG A 205 -0.12 1.54 23.36
N LEU A 206 -0.68 1.36 22.15
CA LEU A 206 -1.98 1.90 21.76
C LEU A 206 -3.14 0.96 22.13
N GLY A 207 -2.86 -0.19 22.76
CA GLY A 207 -3.88 -1.22 23.01
C GLY A 207 -4.38 -1.89 21.73
N LYS A 208 -3.56 -1.90 20.67
CA LYS A 208 -3.89 -2.47 19.36
C LYS A 208 -3.16 -3.81 19.15
N GLN A 209 -3.80 -4.72 18.44
CA GLN A 209 -3.25 -6.00 18.02
C GLN A 209 -3.13 -6.01 16.50
N ILE A 210 -2.03 -6.55 15.98
CA ILE A 210 -1.78 -6.65 14.54
C ILE A 210 -1.68 -8.13 14.17
N PRO A 211 -2.81 -8.80 13.84
CA PRO A 211 -2.78 -10.20 13.41
C PRO A 211 -2.22 -10.39 11.99
N LEU A 212 -2.15 -9.33 11.18
CA LEU A 212 -1.67 -9.38 9.80
C LEU A 212 -0.89 -8.11 9.44
N VAL A 213 0.26 -8.31 8.83
CA VAL A 213 1.01 -7.30 8.07
C VAL A 213 1.26 -7.88 6.69
N THR A 214 0.93 -7.14 5.64
CA THR A 214 1.21 -7.51 4.25
C THR A 214 1.65 -6.31 3.45
#